data_AF-A0A8T3XFB6-F1
#
_entry.id   AF-A0A8T3XFB6-F1
#
_cell.length_a   1.000
_cell.length_b   1.000
_cell.length_c   1.000
_cell.angle_alpha   90.00
_cell.angle_beta   90.00
_cell.angle_gamma   90.00
#
_symmetry.space_group_name_H-M   'P 1'
#
loop_
_entity.id
_entity.type
_entity.pdbx_description
1 polymer ?
#
loop_
_entity_poly.entity_id
_entity_poly.type
_entity_poly.pdbx_seq_one_letter_code
_entity_poly.pdbx_strand_id
1 'polypeptide(L)'
;MAYIASNKNQDWLLPLPIKDMISKDHICFLVEEFADDLGYTRFGIMYDGAGHPAYPPRIIMKIIIHGMLSRIRSSRKLAAGCRENFVMMYLAEKTTPDFRTIASVKKS
;
A
#
# COMPACT_ATOMS: atom_id res chain seq x y z
N MET A 1 -7.73 2.45 -40.36
CA MET A 1 -7.76 2.65 -38.89
C MET A 1 -6.47 3.33 -38.48
N ALA A 2 -6.55 4.46 -37.78
CA ALA A 2 -5.36 5.16 -37.26
C ALA A 2 -5.04 4.63 -35.85
N TYR A 3 -3.79 4.29 -35.59
CA TYR A 3 -3.32 3.86 -34.27
C TYR A 3 -2.90 5.07 -33.43
N ILE A 4 -3.06 4.96 -32.11
CA ILE A 4 -2.51 5.93 -31.16
C ILE A 4 -0.99 5.74 -31.11
N ALA A 5 -0.22 6.82 -31.24
CA ALA A 5 1.23 6.77 -31.15
C ALA A 5 1.66 6.41 -29.71
N SER A 6 2.57 5.45 -29.57
CA SER A 6 3.14 5.03 -28.29
C SER A 6 4.60 5.43 -28.20
N ASN A 7 5.00 6.09 -27.11
CA ASN A 7 6.39 6.45 -26.84
C ASN A 7 6.82 5.92 -25.46
N LYS A 8 7.66 4.87 -25.46
CA LYS A 8 8.16 4.24 -24.23
C LYS A 8 9.16 5.11 -23.45
N ASN A 9 9.86 6.02 -24.15
CA ASN A 9 10.92 6.84 -23.55
C ASN A 9 10.39 8.23 -23.15
N GLN A 10 9.09 8.36 -22.97
CA GLN A 10 8.49 9.61 -22.51
C GLN A 10 8.68 9.73 -21.00
N ASP A 11 9.61 10.61 -20.61
CA ASP A 11 9.87 10.92 -19.21
C ASP A 11 8.96 12.03 -18.69
N TRP A 12 8.76 12.04 -17.38
CA TRP A 12 8.11 13.14 -16.67
C TRP A 12 9.17 14.08 -16.11
N LEU A 13 9.00 15.39 -16.31
CA LEU A 13 9.89 16.39 -15.74
C LEU A 13 9.82 16.41 -14.20
N LEU A 14 8.62 16.22 -13.66
CA LEU A 14 8.34 16.07 -12.23
C LEU A 14 7.32 14.95 -12.03
N PRO A 15 7.46 14.12 -10.98
CA PRO A 15 6.48 13.08 -10.70
C PRO A 15 5.15 13.70 -10.26
N LEU A 16 4.05 13.23 -10.85
CA LEU A 16 2.71 13.56 -10.39
C LEU A 16 2.47 13.02 -8.97
N PRO A 17 1.60 13.66 -8.17
CA PRO A 17 1.12 13.07 -6.93
C PRO A 17 0.57 11.66 -7.20
N ILE A 18 0.95 10.67 -6.38
CA ILE A 18 0.52 9.26 -6.58
C ILE A 18 -1.02 9.17 -6.63
N LYS A 19 -1.70 9.99 -5.82
CA LYS A 19 -3.16 10.07 -5.80
C LYS A 19 -3.76 10.37 -7.17
N ASP A 20 -3.11 11.25 -7.95
CA ASP A 20 -3.58 11.65 -9.28
C ASP A 20 -3.32 10.59 -10.34
N MET A 21 -2.48 9.59 -10.03
CA MET A 21 -2.23 8.43 -10.89
C MET A 21 -3.28 7.33 -10.71
N ILE A 22 -4.20 7.48 -9.75
CA ILE A 22 -5.22 6.50 -9.42
C ILE A 22 -6.57 7.04 -9.88
N SER A 23 -7.42 6.17 -10.46
CA SER A 23 -8.78 6.55 -10.82
C SER A 23 -9.54 7.06 -9.59
N LYS A 24 -10.29 8.15 -9.72
CA LYS A 24 -11.03 8.77 -8.60
C LYS A 24 -12.06 7.83 -7.97
N ASP A 25 -12.61 6.91 -8.76
CA ASP A 25 -13.61 5.92 -8.32
C ASP A 25 -12.97 4.61 -7.82
N HIS A 26 -11.65 4.59 -7.62
CA HIS A 26 -10.95 3.38 -7.21
C HIS A 26 -11.25 3.05 -5.73
N ILE A 27 -11.51 1.77 -5.45
CA ILE A 27 -11.85 1.25 -4.11
C ILE A 27 -10.80 1.52 -3.02
N CYS A 28 -9.57 1.88 -3.41
CA CYS A 28 -8.51 2.15 -2.44
C CYS A 28 -8.80 3.33 -1.53
N PHE A 29 -9.57 4.33 -1.99
CA PHE A 29 -9.95 5.45 -1.14
C PHE A 29 -10.91 5.02 -0.03
N LEU A 30 -11.84 4.10 -0.33
CA LEU A 30 -12.67 3.47 0.69
C LEU A 30 -11.83 2.63 1.65
N VAL A 31 -10.81 1.91 1.15
CA VAL A 31 -9.89 1.15 2.01
C VAL A 31 -9.10 2.08 2.94
N GLU A 32 -8.64 3.22 2.44
CA GLU A 32 -7.93 4.22 3.24
C GLU A 32 -8.80 4.74 4.37
N GLU A 33 -9.99 5.24 4.05
CA GLU A 33 -10.96 5.77 5.02
C GLU A 33 -11.35 4.71 6.05
N PHE A 34 -11.77 3.53 5.59
CA PHE A 34 -12.16 2.43 6.47
C PHE A 34 -11.02 1.96 7.38
N ALA A 35 -9.80 1.89 6.85
CA ALA A 35 -8.65 1.56 7.66
C ALA A 35 -8.35 2.65 8.67
N ASP A 36 -8.44 3.93 8.33
CA ASP A 36 -8.13 5.00 9.30
C ASP A 36 -9.15 5.03 10.47
N ASP A 37 -10.38 4.58 10.24
CA ASP A 37 -11.45 4.51 11.26
C ASP A 37 -11.38 3.27 12.18
N LEU A 38 -10.55 2.26 11.86
CA LEU A 38 -10.52 0.96 12.56
C LEU A 38 -10.04 1.02 14.03
N GLY A 39 -9.65 2.20 14.54
CA GLY A 39 -9.33 2.42 15.94
C GLY A 39 -8.06 1.68 16.40
N TYR A 40 -6.91 2.34 16.29
CA TYR A 40 -5.61 1.71 16.59
C TYR A 40 -5.15 1.82 18.06
N THR A 41 -5.97 2.40 18.94
CA THR A 41 -5.61 2.73 20.32
C THR A 41 -5.20 1.50 21.14
N ARG A 42 -5.78 0.33 20.83
CA ARG A 42 -5.45 -0.95 21.47
C ARG A 42 -4.27 -1.68 20.81
N PHE A 43 -3.89 -1.25 19.60
CA PHE A 43 -2.68 -1.65 18.89
C PHE A 43 -1.47 -0.77 19.24
N GLY A 44 -1.57 0.03 20.32
CA GLY A 44 -0.43 0.63 21.01
C GLY A 44 0.48 -0.45 21.59
N ILE A 45 1.11 -1.23 20.70
CA ILE A 45 2.17 -2.15 21.05
C ILE A 45 3.32 -1.25 21.47
N MET A 46 3.56 -1.25 22.78
CA MET A 46 4.81 -0.81 23.39
C MET A 46 5.97 -1.40 22.58
N TYR A 47 6.58 -0.59 21.72
CA TYR A 47 7.84 -0.98 21.07
C TYR A 47 8.97 -0.66 22.05
N ASP A 48 9.24 -1.64 22.91
CA ASP A 48 10.38 -1.66 23.83
C ASP A 48 11.38 -2.72 23.34
N GLY A 49 12.09 -2.43 22.25
CA GLY A 49 13.05 -3.38 21.68
C GLY A 49 14.03 -2.75 20.71
N ALA A 50 15.30 -3.14 20.84
CA ALA A 50 16.36 -2.78 19.90
C ALA A 50 16.12 -3.44 18.53
N GLY A 51 15.97 -2.65 17.47
CA GLY A 51 15.71 -3.14 16.12
C GLY A 51 15.25 -2.07 15.11
N HIS A 52 14.83 -2.49 13.92
CA HIS A 52 14.30 -1.59 12.89
C HIS A 52 12.94 -1.01 13.33
N PRO A 53 12.67 0.29 13.06
CA PRO A 53 11.40 0.91 13.42
C PRO A 53 10.20 0.14 12.87
N ALA A 54 9.13 0.08 13.67
CA ALA A 54 7.90 -0.57 13.27
C ALA A 54 7.09 0.29 12.31
N TYR A 55 6.31 -0.37 11.45
CA TYR A 55 5.33 0.31 10.61
C TYR A 55 4.07 0.62 11.41
N PRO A 56 3.43 1.78 11.19
CA PRO A 56 2.12 2.08 11.76
C PRO A 56 1.11 0.95 11.46
N PRO A 57 0.35 0.45 12.45
CA PRO A 57 -0.63 -0.61 12.23
C PRO A 57 -1.65 -0.29 11.12
N ARG A 58 -2.03 1.00 10.99
CA ARG A 58 -2.93 1.47 9.91
C ARG A 58 -2.42 1.13 8.52
N ILE A 59 -1.11 1.28 8.29
CA ILE A 59 -0.50 1.06 6.99
C ILE A 59 -0.56 -0.43 6.63
N ILE A 60 -0.21 -1.28 7.59
CA ILE A 60 -0.25 -2.73 7.37
C ILE A 60 -1.70 -3.21 7.15
N MET A 61 -2.67 -2.64 7.87
CA MET A 61 -4.09 -2.93 7.65
C MET A 61 -4.56 -2.49 6.27
N LYS A 62 -4.24 -1.27 5.82
CA LYS A 62 -4.55 -0.79 4.45
C LYS A 62 -4.06 -1.78 3.39
N ILE A 63 -2.82 -2.26 3.51
CA ILE A 63 -2.21 -3.23 2.59
C ILE A 63 -2.94 -4.58 2.62
N ILE A 64 -3.26 -5.09 3.82
CA ILE A 64 -3.93 -6.39 3.98
C ILE A 64 -5.35 -6.34 3.44
N ILE A 65 -6.14 -5.32 3.80
CA ILE A 65 -7.52 -5.13 3.36
C ILE A 65 -7.57 -5.01 1.83
N HIS A 66 -6.74 -4.14 1.26
CA HIS A 66 -6.67 -4.01 -0.20
C HIS A 66 -6.21 -5.32 -0.86
N GLY A 67 -5.24 -6.02 -0.28
CA GLY A 67 -4.82 -7.34 -0.73
C GLY A 67 -5.96 -8.35 -0.76
N MET A 68 -6.83 -8.36 0.25
CA MET A 68 -8.00 -9.25 0.28
C MET A 68 -9.00 -8.92 -0.82
N LEU A 69 -9.33 -7.63 -1.00
CA LEU A 69 -10.25 -7.15 -2.04
C LEU A 69 -9.72 -7.45 -3.45
N SER A 70 -8.42 -7.26 -3.66
CA SER A 70 -7.73 -7.54 -4.94
C SER A 70 -7.34 -9.01 -5.12
N ARG A 71 -7.75 -9.91 -4.21
CA ARG A 71 -7.43 -11.35 -4.20
C ARG A 71 -5.92 -11.68 -4.17
N ILE A 72 -5.09 -10.80 -3.63
CA ILE A 72 -3.65 -10.97 -3.44
C ILE A 72 -3.37 -11.47 -2.01
N ARG A 73 -3.24 -12.79 -1.86
CA ARG A 73 -3.03 -13.43 -0.55
C ARG A 73 -1.57 -13.51 -0.11
N SER A 74 -0.64 -13.62 -1.06
CA SER A 74 0.79 -13.75 -0.78
C SER A 74 1.37 -12.47 -0.19
N SER A 75 1.98 -12.56 1.00
CA SER A 75 2.67 -11.42 1.61
C SER A 75 3.85 -10.92 0.76
N ARG A 76 4.50 -11.80 -0.01
CA ARG A 76 5.55 -11.40 -0.97
C ARG A 76 4.99 -10.57 -2.12
N LYS A 77 3.81 -10.95 -2.65
CA LYS A 77 3.14 -10.18 -3.69
C LYS A 77 2.67 -8.82 -3.18
N LEU A 78 2.20 -8.75 -1.93
CA LEU A 78 1.84 -7.47 -1.31
C LEU A 78 3.07 -6.56 -1.12
N ALA A 79 4.19 -7.10 -0.64
CA ALA A 79 5.44 -6.34 -0.49
C ALA A 79 6.01 -5.85 -1.84
N ALA A 80 5.92 -6.67 -2.90
CA ALA A 80 6.26 -6.23 -4.26
C ALA A 80 5.34 -5.11 -4.74
N GLY A 81 4.03 -5.25 -4.49
CA GLY A 81 3.04 -4.23 -4.80
C GLY A 81 3.33 -2.87 -4.18
N CYS A 82 3.81 -2.82 -2.93
CA CYS A 82 4.18 -1.57 -2.25
C CYS A 82 5.35 -0.83 -2.94
N ARG A 83 6.08 -1.47 -3.86
CA ARG A 83 7.17 -0.86 -4.63
C ARG A 83 6.80 -0.55 -6.07
N GLU A 84 5.92 -1.35 -6.66
CA GLU A 84 5.70 -1.38 -8.11
C GLU A 84 4.30 -0.91 -8.53
N ASN A 85 3.32 -0.90 -7.61
CA ASN A 85 1.93 -0.60 -7.90
C ASN A 85 1.50 0.71 -7.23
N PHE A 86 1.07 1.70 -8.01
CA PHE A 86 0.67 3.03 -7.51
C PHE A 86 -0.41 2.98 -6.43
N VAL A 87 -1.40 2.07 -6.54
CA VAL A 87 -2.45 1.92 -5.53
C VAL A 87 -1.86 1.43 -4.20
N MET A 88 -0.98 0.44 -4.25
CA MET A 88 -0.34 -0.08 -3.04
C MET A 88 0.68 0.90 -2.49
N MET A 89 1.41 1.63 -3.32
CA MET A 89 2.30 2.72 -2.88
C MET A 89 1.52 3.84 -2.19
N TYR A 90 0.32 4.18 -2.68
CA TYR A 90 -0.58 5.15 -2.06
C TYR A 90 -1.02 4.67 -0.67
N LEU A 91 -1.58 3.46 -0.60
CA LEU A 91 -2.04 2.86 0.65
C LEU A 91 -0.92 2.61 1.65
N ALA A 92 0.30 2.36 1.16
CA ALA A 92 1.49 2.20 1.97
C ALA A 92 2.12 3.53 2.40
N GLU A 93 1.57 4.68 2.00
CA GLU A 93 2.14 6.01 2.28
C GLU A 93 3.61 6.11 1.83
N LYS A 94 3.95 5.52 0.66
CA LYS A 94 5.33 5.33 0.13
C LYS A 94 6.28 4.51 1.00
N THR A 95 5.80 3.87 2.06
CA THR A 95 6.59 2.92 2.83
C THR A 95 6.69 1.56 2.12
N THR A 96 7.71 0.78 2.42
CA THR A 96 7.94 -0.53 1.78
C THR A 96 8.04 -1.66 2.80
N PRO A 97 6.92 -2.04 3.47
CA PRO A 97 6.94 -3.14 4.42
C PRO A 97 7.38 -4.46 3.78
N ASP A 98 8.32 -5.15 4.43
CA ASP A 98 8.78 -6.45 3.97
C ASP A 98 7.69 -7.52 4.15
N PHE A 99 7.79 -8.61 3.37
CA PHE A 99 6.85 -9.72 3.42
C PHE A 99 6.77 -10.35 4.81
N ARG A 100 7.86 -10.30 5.60
CA ARG A 100 7.89 -10.79 6.99
C ARG A 100 6.99 -9.97 7.91
N THR A 101 7.06 -8.65 7.82
CA THR A 101 6.20 -7.73 8.58
C THR A 101 4.74 -7.98 8.26
N ILE A 102 4.39 -8.05 6.97
CA ILE A 102 3.02 -8.30 6.52
C ILE A 102 2.54 -9.69 6.97
N ALA A 103 3.40 -10.71 6.88
CA ALA A 103 3.05 -12.07 7.31
C ALA A 103 2.87 -12.20 8.82
N SER A 104 3.62 -11.43 9.63
CA SER A 104 3.49 -11.44 11.09
C SER A 104 2.11 -10.97 11.53
N VAL A 105 1.61 -9.88 10.95
CA VAL A 105 0.28 -9.33 11.29
C VAL A 105 -0.84 -10.26 10.84
N LYS A 106 -0.71 -10.92 9.68
CA LYS A 106 -1.71 -11.89 9.19
C LYS A 106 -1.85 -13.16 10.05
N LYS A 107 -0.87 -13.47 10.90
CA LYS A 107 -0.90 -14.63 11.79
C LYS A 107 -1.46 -14.33 13.18
N SER A 108 -1.53 -13.05 13.54
CA SER A 108 -1.91 -12.58 14.88
C SER A 108 -3.40 -12.66 15.13
#